data_AF-A0A7W5V0F3-F1
#
_entry.id   AF-A0A7W5V0F3-F1
#
_cell.length_a   1.000
_cell.length_b   1.000
_cell.length_c   1.000
_cell.angle_alpha   90.00
_cell.angle_beta   90.00
_cell.angle_gamma   90.00
#
_symmetry.space_group_name_H-M   'P 1'
#
loop_
_entity.id
_entity.type
_entity.pdbx_description
1 polymer ?
#
loop_
_entity_poly.entity_id
_entity_poly.type
_entity_poly.pdbx_seq_one_letter_code
_entity_poly.pdbx_strand_id
1 'polypeptide(L)'
;MIARLALLTSLFLLVLATASCSRSGYGAEEGECFKDKEGNYEVVDCASPDADRKILKILRGSSLSITDCPNGTHAMREYDGEGRCIGTP
;
A
#
# COMPACT_ATOMS: atom_id res chain seq x y z
N MET A 1 -37.87 15.27 18.95
CA MET A 1 -37.21 14.03 18.48
C MET A 1 -36.03 14.37 17.55
N ILE A 2 -35.02 15.09 18.04
CA ILE A 2 -33.90 15.60 17.20
C ILE A 2 -32.55 14.98 17.61
N ALA A 3 -32.46 14.41 18.81
CA ALA A 3 -31.22 13.86 19.36
C ALA A 3 -30.75 12.51 18.75
N ARG A 4 -31.57 11.86 17.91
CA ARG A 4 -31.20 10.56 17.31
C ARG A 4 -30.50 10.65 15.94
N LEU A 5 -30.53 11.81 15.28
CA LEU A 5 -29.83 11.99 14.00
C LEU A 5 -28.33 12.28 14.19
N ALA A 6 -27.93 12.94 15.28
CA ALA A 6 -26.54 13.34 15.51
C ALA A 6 -25.60 12.17 15.86
N LEU A 7 -26.13 11.07 16.38
CA LEU A 7 -25.34 9.89 16.74
C LEU A 7 -24.91 9.07 15.52
N LEU A 8 -25.71 9.06 14.45
CA LEU A 8 -25.42 8.28 13.24
C LEU A 8 -24.37 8.95 12.34
N THR A 9 -24.29 10.28 12.34
CA THR A 9 -23.26 11.02 11.56
C THR A 9 -21.87 10.92 12.17
N SER A 10 -21.77 10.73 13.49
CA SER A 10 -20.48 10.60 14.19
C SER A 10 -19.78 9.27 13.88
N LEU A 11 -20.56 8.19 13.67
CA LEU A 11 -20.01 6.86 13.40
C LEU A 11 -19.38 6.74 12.00
N PHE A 12 -19.86 7.53 11.03
CA PHE A 12 -19.35 7.49 9.65
C PHE A 12 -18.00 8.21 9.48
N LEU A 13 -17.72 9.21 10.33
CA LEU A 13 -16.45 9.95 10.30
C LEU A 13 -15.31 9.19 10.99
N LEU A 14 -15.63 8.25 11.89
CA LEU A 14 -14.60 7.47 12.59
C LEU A 14 -13.95 6.39 11.71
N VAL A 15 -14.63 5.94 10.65
CA VAL A 15 -14.12 4.93 9.71
C VAL A 15 -13.16 5.53 8.68
N LEU A 16 -13.24 6.85 8.42
CA LEU A 16 -12.29 7.52 7.51
C LEU A 16 -10.96 7.89 8.17
N ALA A 17 -10.91 7.98 9.51
CA ALA A 17 -9.73 8.48 10.22
C ALA A 17 -8.64 7.43 10.47
N THR A 18 -8.88 6.14 10.17
CA THR A 18 -7.87 5.08 10.34
C THR A 18 -7.03 4.81 9.10
N ALA A 19 -7.26 5.49 7.98
CA ALA A 19 -6.71 5.11 6.69
C ALA A 19 -5.41 5.83 6.27
N SER A 20 -4.80 6.67 7.11
CA SER A 20 -3.64 7.46 6.64
C SER A 20 -2.59 7.68 7.72
N CYS A 21 -2.14 6.59 8.33
CA CYS A 21 -0.76 6.58 8.82
C CYS A 21 0.13 6.40 7.60
N SER A 22 0.42 7.50 6.87
CA SER A 22 1.45 7.51 5.82
C SER A 22 2.78 7.13 6.47
N ARG A 23 3.11 5.84 6.42
CA ARG A 23 4.34 5.32 6.99
C ARG A 23 5.42 5.46 5.93
N SER A 24 6.19 6.53 6.03
CA SER A 24 7.43 6.66 5.28
C SER A 24 8.45 5.70 5.88
N GLY A 25 8.84 4.69 5.12
CA GLY A 25 9.86 3.76 5.55
C GLY A 25 10.09 2.68 4.53
N TYR A 26 11.28 2.09 4.54
CA TYR A 26 11.63 0.88 3.78
C TYR A 26 10.81 -0.32 4.31
N GLY A 27 9.49 -0.37 4.11
CA GLY A 27 8.68 -1.51 4.50
C GLY A 27 7.23 -1.57 4.00
N ALA A 28 6.94 -1.16 2.75
CA ALA A 28 5.58 -1.31 2.21
C ALA A 28 5.19 -2.80 2.18
N GLU A 29 4.10 -3.19 2.81
CA GLU A 29 3.71 -4.58 2.94
C GLU A 29 2.99 -5.09 1.68
N GLU A 30 2.83 -6.41 1.57
CA GLU A 30 2.00 -6.98 0.51
C GLU A 30 0.58 -6.40 0.56
N GLY A 31 0.09 -5.99 -0.60
CA GLY A 31 -1.22 -5.37 -0.75
C GLY A 31 -1.23 -3.85 -0.55
N GLU A 32 -0.14 -3.25 -0.06
CA GLU A 32 -0.07 -1.80 0.10
C GLU A 32 0.20 -1.09 -1.22
N CYS A 33 -0.49 0.03 -1.40
CA CYS A 33 -0.20 0.97 -2.48
C CYS A 33 0.76 2.04 -2.01
N PHE A 34 1.60 2.50 -2.91
CA PHE A 34 2.59 3.50 -2.59
C PHE A 34 2.78 4.48 -3.74
N LYS A 35 3.16 5.68 -3.37
CA LYS A 35 3.69 6.71 -4.25
C LYS A 35 5.19 6.54 -4.35
N ASP A 36 5.71 6.44 -5.56
CA ASP A 36 7.16 6.36 -5.78
C ASP A 36 7.73 7.78 -5.66
N LYS A 37 8.66 7.97 -4.73
CA LYS A 37 9.44 9.20 -4.60
C LYS A 37 10.89 8.86 -4.93
N GLU A 38 11.66 9.82 -5.41
CA GLU A 38 13.03 9.57 -5.85
C GLU A 38 13.89 8.93 -4.73
N GLY A 39 14.06 7.60 -4.79
CA GLY A 39 14.76 6.81 -3.76
C GLY A 39 13.96 6.51 -2.48
N ASN A 40 12.65 6.79 -2.44
CA ASN A 40 11.80 6.52 -1.28
C ASN A 40 10.39 6.11 -1.71
N TYR A 41 9.59 5.61 -0.79
CA TYR A 41 8.19 5.37 -1.07
C TYR A 41 7.33 5.81 0.10
N GLU A 42 6.16 6.32 -0.24
CA GLU A 42 5.14 6.72 0.71
C GLU A 42 3.95 5.80 0.54
N VAL A 43 3.64 5.00 1.57
CA VAL A 43 2.42 4.19 1.57
C VAL A 43 1.22 5.12 1.57
N VAL A 44 0.32 4.91 0.61
CA VAL A 44 -0.90 5.70 0.41
C VAL A 44 -2.08 4.75 0.23
N ASP A 45 -3.29 5.28 0.39
CA ASP A 45 -4.50 4.51 0.06
C ASP A 45 -4.49 4.14 -1.43
N CYS A 46 -4.85 2.90 -1.76
CA CYS A 46 -4.90 2.42 -3.15
C CYS A 46 -5.93 3.17 -4.02
N ALA A 47 -6.98 3.74 -3.42
CA ALA A 47 -7.94 4.59 -4.10
C ALA A 47 -7.46 6.04 -4.24
N SER A 48 -6.32 6.39 -3.63
CA SER A 48 -5.71 7.71 -3.78
C SER A 48 -5.29 7.92 -5.23
N PRO A 49 -5.53 9.10 -5.82
CA PRO A 49 -4.96 9.46 -7.11
C PRO A 49 -3.42 9.54 -7.07
N ASP A 50 -2.83 9.58 -5.88
CA ASP A 50 -1.39 9.55 -5.66
C ASP A 50 -0.79 8.13 -5.58
N ALA A 51 -1.60 7.07 -5.67
CA ALA A 51 -1.12 5.69 -5.70
C ALA A 51 -0.51 5.37 -7.08
N ASP A 52 0.82 5.33 -7.17
CA ASP A 52 1.50 5.02 -8.44
C ASP A 52 1.57 3.51 -8.71
N ARG A 53 1.65 2.72 -7.63
CA ARG A 53 1.98 1.29 -7.65
C ARG A 53 1.40 0.55 -6.44
N LYS A 54 1.35 -0.78 -6.53
CA LYS A 54 1.04 -1.70 -5.43
C LYS A 54 2.07 -2.80 -5.28
N ILE A 55 2.37 -3.17 -4.04
CA ILE A 55 3.13 -4.37 -3.73
C ILE A 55 2.18 -5.57 -3.88
N LEU A 56 2.40 -6.40 -4.89
CA LEU A 56 1.61 -7.62 -5.09
C LEU A 56 2.10 -8.78 -4.24
N LYS A 57 3.42 -8.83 -4.00
CA LYS A 57 4.08 -9.92 -3.26
C LYS A 57 5.48 -9.49 -2.80
N ILE A 58 5.91 -10.00 -1.66
CA ILE A 58 7.25 -9.89 -1.11
C ILE A 58 7.86 -11.30 -1.13
N LEU A 59 8.98 -11.41 -1.82
CA LEU A 59 9.81 -12.59 -1.95
C LEU A 59 10.95 -12.48 -0.94
N ARG A 60 11.15 -13.55 -0.17
CA ARG A 60 12.23 -13.66 0.81
C ARG A 60 13.05 -14.91 0.52
N GLY A 61 14.37 -14.79 0.57
CA GLY A 61 15.28 -15.93 0.41
C GLY A 61 16.53 -15.61 -0.37
N SER A 62 17.36 -16.63 -0.57
CA SER A 62 18.68 -16.51 -1.22
C SER A 62 18.62 -16.32 -2.74
N SER A 63 17.45 -16.51 -3.35
CA SER A 63 17.23 -16.35 -4.78
C SER A 63 15.91 -15.61 -5.01
N LEU A 64 16.01 -14.37 -5.48
CA LEU A 64 14.87 -13.54 -5.85
C LEU A 64 14.74 -13.57 -7.38
N SER A 65 13.63 -14.11 -7.88
CA SER A 65 13.35 -14.13 -9.32
C SER A 65 12.02 -13.48 -9.63
N ILE A 66 11.99 -12.71 -10.72
CA ILE A 66 10.74 -12.13 -11.24
C ILE A 66 9.72 -13.20 -11.66
N THR A 67 10.17 -14.44 -11.91
CA THR A 67 9.28 -15.58 -12.18
C THR A 67 8.46 -16.02 -10.97
N ASP A 68 8.87 -15.67 -9.76
CA ASP A 68 8.16 -15.99 -8.51
C ASP A 68 7.07 -14.95 -8.17
N CYS A 69 7.02 -13.89 -8.97
CA CYS A 69 6.01 -12.84 -8.88
C CYS A 69 4.68 -13.27 -9.53
N PRO A 70 3.54 -12.82 -8.97
CA PRO A 70 2.24 -13.13 -9.54
C PRO A 70 2.02 -12.41 -10.88
N ASN A 71 1.06 -12.91 -11.67
CA ASN A 71 0.58 -12.22 -12.87
C ASN A 71 0.12 -10.79 -12.54
N GLY A 72 0.36 -9.86 -13.48
CA GLY A 72 0.11 -8.44 -13.24
C GLY A 72 1.27 -7.71 -12.55
N THR A 73 2.40 -8.40 -12.33
CA THR A 73 3.66 -7.75 -11.94
C THR A 73 4.27 -7.04 -13.14
N HIS A 74 4.55 -5.74 -12.99
CA HIS A 74 5.22 -4.91 -13.98
C HIS A 74 6.73 -4.87 -13.75
N ALA A 75 7.16 -4.96 -12.49
CA ALA A 75 8.57 -4.94 -12.13
C ALA A 75 8.80 -5.70 -10.82
N MET A 76 10.00 -6.22 -10.63
CA MET A 76 10.48 -6.67 -9.33
C MET A 76 11.60 -5.73 -8.87
N ARG A 77 11.54 -5.25 -7.64
CA ARG A 77 12.60 -4.44 -7.02
C ARG A 77 13.09 -5.09 -5.75
N GLU A 78 14.40 -5.15 -5.58
CA GLU A 78 15.01 -5.67 -4.36
C GLU A 78 15.23 -4.54 -3.35
N TYR A 79 14.83 -4.77 -2.10
CA TYR A 79 15.04 -3.88 -0.96
C TYR A 79 15.48 -4.71 0.24
N ASP A 80 16.63 -4.39 0.83
CA ASP A 80 17.16 -5.07 2.02
C ASP A 80 17.19 -6.61 1.91
N GLY A 81 17.45 -7.14 0.71
CA GLY A 81 17.48 -8.58 0.43
C GLY A 81 16.09 -9.22 0.27
N GLU A 82 15.03 -8.43 0.16
CA GLU A 82 13.66 -8.86 -0.17
C GLU A 82 13.29 -8.41 -1.59
N GLY A 83 12.75 -9.32 -2.40
CA GLY A 83 12.25 -9.00 -3.74
C GLY A 83 10.79 -8.56 -3.67
N ARG A 84 10.46 -7.38 -4.19
CA ARG A 84 9.10 -6.83 -4.18
C ARG A 84 8.52 -6.83 -5.57
N CYS A 85 7.48 -7.63 -5.77
CA CYS A 85 6.73 -7.70 -7.01
C CYS A 85 5.75 -6.52 -7.05
N ILE A 86 5.96 -5.62 -8.00
CA ILE A 86 5.26 -4.35 -8.11
C ILE A 86 4.30 -4.41 -9.29
N GLY A 87 3.03 -4.06 -9.05
CA GLY A 87 1.99 -3.97 -10.05
C GLY A 87 1.27 -2.62 -10.03
N THR A 88 0.19 -2.54 -10.79
CA THR A 88 -0.74 -1.41 -10.72
C THR A 88 -1.46 -1.36 -9.36
N PRO A 89 -1.81 -0.15 -8.86
CA PRO A 89 -2.64 0.05 -7.67
C PRO A 89 -3.90 -0.83 -7.62
#